data_AF-A0A0S8BUQ6-F1
#
_entry.id   AF-A0A0S8BUQ6-F1
#
_cell.length_a   1.000
_cell.length_b   1.000
_cell.length_c   1.000
_cell.angle_alpha   90.00
_cell.angle_beta   90.00
_cell.angle_gamma   90.00
#
_symmetry.space_group_name_H-M   'P 1'
#
loop_
_entity.id
_entity.type
_entity.pdbx_description
1 polymer ?
#
loop_
_entity_poly.entity_id
_entity_poly.type
_entity_poly.pdbx_seq_one_letter_code
_entity_poly.pdbx_strand_id
1 'polypeptide(L)'
;MEKDIQEKIALKRYQIISPVLAEPKRAQNEYFRKQAELEHDFPHYGLKKYSVSTLKGWLRAYRKKGFDALKPKERSDIGRPRRLDDHMLKSIEIKCKAYPYWTVQKLYENLQDQNLLGHPPVHYNTLLRTVKERGYLSVTARTDVRKAYEVDNVNDLWVGDFMHGPSVKPTNHAKGAHKAILCAILDDHSRMVTGHAFSASETISALSLVLKEAFLTYGIPKRLYVDNGPSFSSELLARGCAMAGISLIHSKPYDSPSPFPFRSPGRHHPSRTQ
;
A
#
# COMPACT_ATOMS: atom_id res chain seq x y z
N MET A 1 6.36 22.92 -2.67
CA MET A 1 7.16 23.50 -1.58
C MET A 1 6.29 24.55 -0.92
N GLU A 2 6.16 24.58 0.41
CA GLU A 2 5.32 25.57 1.09
C GLU A 2 5.81 27.00 0.81
N LYS A 3 4.87 27.94 0.66
CA LYS A 3 5.18 29.35 0.33
C LYS A 3 6.12 29.98 1.38
N ASP A 4 5.92 29.68 2.65
CA ASP A 4 6.75 30.17 3.77
C ASP A 4 8.23 29.74 3.63
N ILE A 5 8.48 28.51 3.18
CA ILE A 5 9.84 28.01 2.95
C ILE A 5 10.50 28.75 1.78
N GLN A 6 9.76 29.04 0.70
CA GLN A 6 10.28 29.78 -0.46
C GLN A 6 10.71 31.21 -0.08
N GLU A 7 9.96 31.87 0.79
CA GLU A 7 10.28 33.22 1.28
C GLU A 7 11.50 33.22 2.19
N LYS A 8 11.60 32.25 3.11
CA LYS A 8 12.80 32.09 3.97
C LYS A 8 14.07 31.84 3.15
N ILE A 9 13.97 31.07 2.06
CA ILE A 9 15.09 30.87 1.13
C ILE A 9 15.46 32.17 0.39
N ALA A 10 14.47 32.93 -0.08
CA ALA A 10 14.70 34.22 -0.74
C ALA A 10 15.37 35.22 0.21
N LEU A 11 14.96 35.25 1.47
CA LEU A 11 15.54 36.08 2.50
C LEU A 11 17.01 35.73 2.76
N LYS A 12 17.36 34.44 2.84
CA LYS A 12 18.77 34.03 2.95
C LYS A 12 19.61 34.42 1.74
N ARG A 13 19.09 34.24 0.52
CA ARG A 13 19.78 34.72 -0.70
C ARG A 13 20.01 36.22 -0.66
N TYR A 14 19.02 36.98 -0.20
CA TYR A 14 19.10 38.42 -0.06
C TYR A 14 20.16 38.85 0.96
N GLN A 15 20.18 38.22 2.14
CA GLN A 15 21.19 38.49 3.18
C GLN A 15 22.63 38.32 2.65
N ILE A 16 22.87 37.30 1.82
CA ILE A 16 24.20 37.06 1.24
C ILE A 16 24.59 38.15 0.22
N ILE A 17 23.66 38.64 -0.60
CA ILE A 17 23.97 39.63 -1.65
C ILE A 17 23.85 41.09 -1.20
N SER A 18 23.15 41.37 -0.09
CA SER A 18 22.83 42.72 0.39
C SER A 18 24.08 43.60 0.58
N PRO A 19 25.18 43.12 1.19
CA PRO A 19 26.38 43.95 1.44
C PRO A 19 27.07 44.49 0.20
N VAL A 20 26.77 43.96 -0.99
CA VAL A 20 27.42 44.37 -2.24
C VAL A 20 26.48 45.02 -3.25
N LEU A 21 25.27 45.40 -2.81
CA LEU A 21 24.27 46.02 -3.68
C LEU A 21 24.73 47.39 -4.20
N ALA A 22 25.34 48.21 -3.34
CA ALA A 22 25.83 49.56 -3.64
C ALA A 22 27.31 49.61 -4.07
N GLU A 23 28.02 48.49 -3.96
CA GLU A 23 29.47 48.42 -4.20
C GLU A 23 29.85 48.34 -5.69
N PRO A 24 31.05 48.78 -6.10
CA PRO A 24 31.55 48.60 -7.46
C PRO A 24 31.83 47.12 -7.78
N LYS A 25 31.84 46.76 -9.08
CA LYS A 25 32.00 45.37 -9.56
C LYS A 25 33.25 44.65 -9.01
N ARG A 26 34.33 45.38 -8.74
CA ARG A 26 35.59 44.82 -8.21
C ARG A 26 35.41 44.33 -6.77
N ALA A 27 34.80 45.14 -5.91
CA ALA A 27 34.48 44.79 -4.52
C ALA A 27 33.45 43.65 -4.44
N GLN A 28 32.44 43.65 -5.34
CA GLN A 28 31.48 42.53 -5.48
C GLN A 28 32.17 41.18 -5.72
N ASN A 29 33.17 41.13 -6.62
CA ASN A 29 33.86 39.90 -6.97
C ASN A 29 34.69 39.34 -5.81
N GLU A 30 35.39 40.21 -5.09
CA GLU A 30 36.21 39.79 -3.94
C GLU A 30 35.34 39.26 -2.80
N TYR A 31 34.26 39.96 -2.49
CA TYR A 31 33.28 39.51 -1.50
C TYR A 31 32.66 38.16 -1.87
N PHE A 32 32.24 37.96 -3.13
CA PHE A 32 31.66 36.68 -3.54
C PHE A 32 32.66 35.51 -3.54
N ARG A 33 33.96 35.76 -3.72
CA ARG A 33 34.98 34.71 -3.55
C ARG A 33 35.03 34.25 -2.10
N LYS A 34 35.08 35.20 -1.14
CA LYS A 34 35.03 34.89 0.30
C LYS A 34 33.75 34.15 0.68
N GLN A 35 32.60 34.59 0.17
CA GLN A 35 31.31 33.93 0.43
C GLN A 35 31.19 32.53 -0.18
N ALA A 36 31.91 32.23 -1.27
CA ALA A 36 31.89 30.91 -1.91
C ALA A 36 32.69 29.85 -1.13
N GLU A 37 33.60 30.27 -0.24
CA GLU A 37 34.38 29.38 0.63
C GLU A 37 33.58 28.95 1.87
N LEU A 38 32.59 29.76 2.27
CA LEU A 38 31.72 29.54 3.43
C LEU A 38 30.56 28.58 3.12
N GLU A 39 30.15 27.84 4.14
CA GLU A 39 28.91 27.08 4.13
C GLU A 39 27.75 27.94 4.62
N HIS A 40 26.64 27.89 3.91
CA HIS A 40 25.43 28.63 4.23
C HIS A 40 24.34 27.66 4.60
N ASP A 41 23.74 27.84 5.78
CA ASP A 41 22.57 27.07 6.19
C ASP A 41 21.31 27.65 5.53
N PHE A 42 20.67 26.83 4.69
CA PHE A 42 19.47 27.19 3.96
C PHE A 42 18.26 26.40 4.48
N PRO A 43 17.12 27.08 4.72
CA PRO A 43 15.86 26.41 4.97
C PRO A 43 15.58 25.39 3.87
N HIS A 44 15.23 24.15 4.25
CA HIS A 44 15.00 22.99 3.37
C HIS A 44 16.22 22.38 2.67
N TYR A 45 17.31 23.12 2.42
CA TYR A 45 18.51 22.60 1.75
C TYR A 45 19.66 22.22 2.69
N GLY A 46 19.63 22.69 3.94
CA GLY A 46 20.71 22.49 4.91
C GLY A 46 21.98 23.27 4.56
N LEU A 47 23.12 22.83 5.10
CA LEU A 47 24.44 23.44 4.86
C LEU A 47 24.90 23.24 3.42
N LYS A 48 25.18 24.34 2.72
CA LYS A 48 25.59 24.30 1.31
C LYS A 48 26.55 25.41 0.93
N LYS A 49 27.55 25.07 0.11
CA LYS A 49 28.42 26.03 -0.58
C LYS A 49 27.83 26.41 -1.94
N TYR A 50 27.98 27.67 -2.32
CA TYR A 50 27.52 28.20 -3.60
C TYR A 50 28.67 28.84 -4.36
N SER A 51 28.75 28.55 -5.67
CA SER A 51 29.77 29.14 -6.52
C SER A 51 29.57 30.64 -6.71
N VAL A 52 30.67 31.34 -7.00
CA VAL A 52 30.66 32.79 -7.32
C VAL A 52 29.69 33.12 -8.45
N SER A 53 29.54 32.24 -9.45
CA SER A 53 28.62 32.45 -10.57
C SER A 53 27.15 32.42 -10.12
N THR A 54 26.82 31.57 -9.15
CA THR A 54 25.49 31.49 -8.54
C THR A 54 25.15 32.76 -7.75
N LEU A 55 26.08 33.24 -6.92
CA LEU A 55 25.90 34.47 -6.13
C LEU A 55 25.70 35.70 -7.03
N LYS A 56 26.50 35.82 -8.10
CA LYS A 56 26.33 36.85 -9.14
C LYS A 56 24.98 36.72 -9.87
N GLY A 57 24.53 35.49 -10.10
CA GLY A 57 23.22 35.20 -10.66
C GLY A 57 22.08 35.76 -9.80
N TRP A 58 22.16 35.57 -8.48
CA TRP A 58 21.19 36.13 -7.53
C TRP A 58 21.22 37.66 -7.51
N LEU A 59 22.41 38.27 -7.48
CA LEU A 59 22.55 39.73 -7.54
C LEU A 59 21.92 40.31 -8.83
N ARG A 60 22.15 39.67 -9.97
CA ARG A 60 21.55 40.08 -11.26
C ARG A 60 20.03 39.92 -11.25
N ALA A 61 19.52 38.81 -10.72
CA ALA A 61 18.09 38.54 -10.61
C ALA A 61 17.39 39.59 -9.74
N TYR A 62 17.99 39.90 -8.59
CA TYR A 62 17.48 40.91 -7.67
C TYR A 62 17.45 42.31 -8.30
N ARG A 63 18.55 42.74 -8.96
CA ARG A 63 18.58 44.05 -9.64
C ARG A 63 17.53 44.17 -10.76
N LYS A 64 17.19 43.08 -11.44
CA LYS A 64 16.24 43.10 -12.56
C LYS A 64 14.77 42.99 -12.12
N LYS A 65 14.49 42.23 -11.06
CA LYS A 65 13.12 41.78 -10.73
C LYS A 65 12.82 41.83 -9.22
N GLY A 66 13.67 42.46 -8.41
CA GLY A 66 13.47 42.62 -6.98
C GLY A 66 13.54 41.32 -6.18
N PHE A 67 12.99 41.34 -4.97
CA PHE A 67 13.05 40.25 -4.00
C PHE A 67 12.39 38.95 -4.49
N ASP A 68 11.26 39.04 -5.19
CA ASP A 68 10.54 37.86 -5.71
C ASP A 68 11.40 37.03 -6.68
N ALA A 69 12.37 37.66 -7.35
CA ALA A 69 13.30 36.97 -8.24
C ALA A 69 14.24 36.00 -7.51
N LEU A 70 14.41 36.19 -6.20
CA LEU A 70 15.22 35.32 -5.34
C LEU A 70 14.44 34.13 -4.80
N LYS A 71 13.11 34.12 -4.90
CA LYS A 71 12.31 32.94 -4.54
C LYS A 71 12.69 31.76 -5.45
N PRO A 72 12.90 30.55 -4.90
CA PRO A 72 13.09 29.36 -5.73
C PRO A 72 11.92 29.23 -6.70
N LYS A 73 12.20 29.30 -8.00
CA LYS A 73 11.18 29.01 -9.00
C LYS A 73 10.86 27.52 -8.94
N GLU A 74 9.58 27.21 -8.94
CA GLU A 74 9.11 25.89 -9.28
C GLU A 74 9.64 25.56 -10.69
N ARG A 75 10.23 24.38 -10.87
CA ARG A 75 10.71 23.97 -12.19
C ARG A 75 9.50 23.91 -13.12
N SER A 76 9.57 24.56 -14.28
CA SER A 76 8.57 24.48 -15.36
C SER A 76 8.26 23.06 -15.81
N ASP A 77 9.13 22.12 -15.47
CA ASP A 77 9.08 20.73 -15.89
C ASP A 77 8.35 19.82 -14.88
N ILE A 78 7.71 20.41 -13.85
CA ILE A 78 6.76 19.69 -13.00
C ILE A 78 5.51 19.37 -13.84
N GLY A 79 5.23 18.07 -14.02
CA GLY A 79 3.96 17.59 -14.60
C GLY A 79 3.91 17.40 -16.12
N ARG A 80 4.97 17.72 -16.89
CA ARG A 80 5.04 17.35 -18.31
C ARG A 80 6.06 16.22 -18.54
N PRO A 81 5.62 14.96 -18.64
CA PRO A 81 6.48 13.92 -19.19
C PRO A 81 6.77 14.25 -20.67
N ARG A 82 7.97 14.77 -20.98
CA ARG A 82 8.45 15.01 -22.37
C ARG A 82 8.36 13.78 -23.29
N ARG A 83 8.09 12.59 -22.73
CA ARG A 83 8.03 11.30 -23.43
C ARG A 83 6.62 10.77 -23.70
N LEU A 84 5.57 11.44 -23.23
CA LEU A 84 4.18 11.08 -23.55
C LEU A 84 3.64 12.15 -24.48
N ASP A 85 3.57 11.82 -25.78
CA ASP A 85 2.91 12.69 -26.74
C ASP A 85 1.38 12.71 -26.53
N ASP A 86 0.69 13.63 -27.19
CA ASP A 86 -0.76 13.77 -27.06
C ASP A 86 -1.52 12.54 -27.57
N HIS A 87 -0.95 11.80 -28.53
CA HIS A 87 -1.53 10.59 -29.07
C HIS A 87 -1.48 9.44 -28.04
N MET A 88 -0.35 9.23 -27.38
CA MET A 88 -0.15 8.26 -26.29
C MET A 88 -1.05 8.58 -25.11
N LEU A 89 -1.15 9.86 -24.73
CA LEU A 89 -2.06 10.29 -23.67
C LEU A 89 -3.52 9.96 -24.02
N LYS A 90 -3.92 10.15 -25.28
CA LYS A 90 -5.24 9.77 -25.74
C LYS A 90 -5.45 8.26 -25.73
N SER A 91 -4.47 7.48 -26.16
CA SER A 91 -4.53 6.01 -26.10
C SER A 91 -4.67 5.50 -24.66
N ILE A 92 -3.93 6.09 -23.71
CA ILE A 92 -4.04 5.78 -22.28
C ILE A 92 -5.44 6.10 -21.78
N GLU A 93 -5.97 7.29 -22.09
CA GLU A 93 -7.33 7.71 -21.69
C GLU A 93 -8.40 6.74 -22.21
N ILE A 94 -8.35 6.38 -23.50
CA ILE A 94 -9.30 5.46 -24.14
C ILE A 94 -9.26 4.10 -23.45
N LYS A 95 -8.06 3.56 -23.21
CA LYS A 95 -7.89 2.26 -22.55
C LYS A 95 -8.39 2.28 -21.10
N CYS A 96 -8.13 3.35 -20.35
CA CYS A 96 -8.63 3.48 -18.98
C CYS A 96 -10.16 3.55 -18.94
N LYS A 97 -10.80 4.25 -19.88
CA LYS A 97 -12.26 4.33 -20.00
C LYS A 97 -12.89 3.00 -20.43
N ALA A 98 -12.26 2.28 -21.36
CA ALA A 98 -12.74 0.99 -21.84
C ALA A 98 -12.59 -0.12 -20.79
N TYR A 99 -11.52 -0.06 -19.97
CA TYR A 99 -11.19 -1.07 -18.98
C TYR A 99 -10.96 -0.47 -17.59
N PRO A 100 -11.99 0.07 -16.93
CA PRO A 100 -11.87 0.78 -15.65
C PRO A 100 -11.42 -0.13 -14.49
N TYR A 101 -11.53 -1.45 -14.65
CA TYR A 101 -11.15 -2.46 -13.67
C TYR A 101 -9.68 -2.93 -13.78
N TRP A 102 -8.93 -2.45 -14.77
CA TRP A 102 -7.52 -2.81 -14.91
C TRP A 102 -6.65 -2.17 -13.83
N THR A 103 -5.65 -2.92 -13.37
CA THR A 103 -4.55 -2.32 -12.59
C THR A 103 -3.65 -1.50 -13.52
N VAL A 104 -2.95 -0.51 -12.95
CA VAL A 104 -1.97 0.29 -13.72
C VAL A 104 -0.88 -0.59 -14.34
N GLN A 105 -0.51 -1.69 -13.67
CA GLN A 105 0.42 -2.68 -14.22
C GLN A 105 -0.16 -3.40 -15.44
N LYS A 106 -1.42 -3.85 -15.38
CA LYS A 106 -2.05 -4.52 -16.52
C LYS A 106 -2.22 -3.58 -17.72
N LEU A 107 -2.54 -2.32 -17.45
CA LEU A 107 -2.56 -1.27 -18.45
C LEU A 107 -1.18 -1.07 -19.09
N TYR A 108 -0.11 -1.04 -18.29
CA TYR A 108 1.26 -0.90 -18.77
C TYR A 108 1.66 -2.04 -19.72
N GLU A 109 1.46 -3.29 -19.29
CA GLU A 109 1.72 -4.48 -20.10
C GLU A 109 0.95 -4.41 -21.42
N ASN A 110 -0.35 -4.08 -21.38
CA ASN A 110 -1.17 -4.00 -22.60
C ASN A 110 -0.73 -2.91 -23.57
N LEU A 111 -0.30 -1.75 -23.06
CA LEU A 111 0.23 -0.66 -23.88
C LEU A 111 1.62 -0.99 -24.44
N GLN A 112 2.42 -1.75 -23.71
CA GLN A 112 3.72 -2.24 -24.16
C GLN A 112 3.56 -3.27 -25.28
N ASP A 113 2.66 -4.24 -25.13
CA ASP A 113 2.36 -5.26 -26.14
C ASP A 113 1.85 -4.66 -27.45
N GLN A 114 1.13 -3.53 -27.38
CA GLN A 114 0.62 -2.80 -28.55
C GLN A 114 1.60 -1.75 -29.11
N ASN A 115 2.83 -1.67 -28.58
CA ASN A 115 3.83 -0.67 -28.95
C ASN A 115 3.35 0.79 -28.81
N LEU A 116 2.38 1.04 -27.93
CA LEU A 116 1.79 2.37 -27.69
C LEU A 116 2.59 3.20 -26.67
N LEU A 117 3.70 2.67 -26.15
CA LEU A 117 4.60 3.36 -25.21
C LEU A 117 5.84 3.96 -25.87
N GLY A 118 5.96 3.88 -27.20
CA GLY A 118 7.10 4.41 -27.96
C GLY A 118 8.37 3.56 -27.85
N HIS A 119 9.45 4.02 -28.50
CA HIS A 119 10.75 3.35 -28.53
C HIS A 119 11.88 4.32 -28.15
N PRO A 120 12.58 4.11 -27.01
CA PRO A 120 12.31 3.11 -25.98
C PRO A 120 10.98 3.39 -25.25
N PRO A 121 10.34 2.35 -24.67
CA PRO A 121 9.05 2.52 -24.02
C PRO A 121 9.11 3.48 -22.84
N VAL A 122 8.05 4.27 -22.68
CA VAL A 122 7.83 5.09 -21.47
C VAL A 122 7.91 4.20 -20.25
N HIS A 123 8.69 4.62 -19.25
CA HIS A 123 8.86 3.85 -18.02
C HIS A 123 7.56 3.77 -17.20
N TYR A 124 7.32 2.62 -16.55
CA TYR A 124 6.15 2.35 -15.69
C TYR A 124 5.79 3.49 -14.74
N ASN A 125 6.75 3.98 -13.95
CA ASN A 125 6.53 5.10 -13.01
C ASN A 125 5.99 6.38 -13.67
N THR A 126 6.30 6.61 -14.95
CA THR A 126 5.79 7.76 -15.70
C THR A 126 4.32 7.56 -16.06
N LEU A 127 3.94 6.34 -16.48
CA LEU A 127 2.53 5.97 -16.70
C LEU A 127 1.75 6.06 -15.38
N LEU A 128 2.28 5.49 -14.29
CA LEU A 128 1.67 5.51 -12.96
C LEU A 128 1.39 6.94 -12.48
N ARG A 129 2.38 7.83 -12.61
CA ARG A 129 2.21 9.25 -12.27
C ARG A 129 1.11 9.89 -13.13
N THR A 130 1.12 9.65 -14.44
CA THR A 130 0.16 10.23 -15.39
C THR A 130 -1.27 9.79 -15.09
N VAL A 131 -1.49 8.50 -14.84
CA VAL A 131 -2.79 7.94 -14.47
C VAL A 131 -3.30 8.55 -13.16
N LYS A 132 -2.41 8.72 -12.18
CA LYS A 132 -2.73 9.33 -10.87
C LYS A 132 -3.07 10.81 -10.98
N GLU A 133 -2.25 11.60 -11.68
CA GLU A 133 -2.44 13.04 -11.86
C GLU A 133 -3.73 13.37 -12.63
N ARG A 134 -4.09 12.52 -13.61
CA ARG A 134 -5.27 12.72 -14.45
C ARG A 134 -6.52 12.00 -13.96
N GLY A 135 -6.42 11.20 -12.89
CA GLY A 135 -7.54 10.45 -12.31
C GLY A 135 -8.17 9.42 -13.27
N TYR A 136 -7.40 8.87 -14.20
CA TYR A 136 -7.94 8.00 -15.27
C TYR A 136 -8.43 6.63 -14.80
N LEU A 137 -7.93 6.15 -13.66
CA LEU A 137 -8.47 4.98 -12.99
C LEU A 137 -8.93 5.43 -11.61
N SER A 138 -10.23 5.32 -11.33
CA SER A 138 -10.73 5.52 -9.98
C SER A 138 -10.10 4.43 -9.11
N VAL A 139 -9.25 4.84 -8.17
CA VAL A 139 -8.99 3.98 -7.01
C VAL A 139 -10.35 3.90 -6.31
N THR A 140 -11.10 2.83 -6.55
CA THR A 140 -12.21 2.47 -5.68
C THR A 140 -11.54 2.19 -4.34
N ALA A 141 -11.44 3.22 -3.52
CA ALA A 141 -11.10 3.05 -2.13
C ALA A 141 -12.13 2.05 -1.63
N ARG A 142 -11.69 0.85 -1.25
CA ARG A 142 -12.57 -0.09 -0.57
C ARG A 142 -13.11 0.68 0.63
N THR A 143 -14.40 1.00 0.60
CA THR A 143 -15.13 1.66 1.68
C THR A 143 -15.31 0.75 2.90
N ASP A 144 -14.90 -0.50 2.77
CA ASP A 144 -14.87 -1.47 3.84
C ASP A 144 -13.78 -1.09 4.86
N VAL A 145 -14.21 -0.38 5.91
CA VAL A 145 -13.40 -0.09 7.09
C VAL A 145 -13.09 -1.41 7.78
N ARG A 146 -12.02 -2.06 7.35
CA ARG A 146 -11.50 -3.29 7.97
C ARG A 146 -10.88 -2.94 9.30
N LYS A 147 -11.61 -3.16 10.39
CA LYS A 147 -11.00 -3.19 11.71
C LYS A 147 -10.28 -4.53 11.85
N ALA A 148 -9.01 -4.49 12.24
CA ALA A 148 -8.33 -5.70 12.68
C ALA A 148 -9.09 -6.22 13.91
N TYR A 149 -9.69 -7.40 13.78
CA TYR A 149 -10.37 -8.09 14.86
C TYR A 149 -9.47 -9.24 15.30
N GLU A 150 -9.30 -9.38 16.60
CA GLU A 150 -8.56 -10.45 17.24
C GLU A 150 -9.22 -10.76 18.58
N VAL A 151 -9.34 -12.04 18.92
CA VAL A 151 -9.80 -12.48 20.25
C VAL A 151 -8.69 -12.35 21.30
N ASP A 152 -9.08 -12.23 22.58
CA ASP A 152 -8.14 -11.92 23.66
C ASP A 152 -7.21 -13.09 24.07
N ASN A 153 -7.59 -14.34 23.81
CA ASN A 153 -6.82 -15.51 24.24
C ASN A 153 -6.69 -16.58 23.14
N VAL A 154 -5.62 -17.37 23.24
CA VAL A 154 -5.49 -18.61 22.45
C VAL A 154 -6.67 -19.54 22.68
N ASN A 155 -7.07 -20.27 21.64
CA ASN A 155 -8.20 -21.20 21.62
C ASN A 155 -9.58 -20.55 21.86
N ASP A 156 -9.69 -19.22 21.91
CA ASP A 156 -11.01 -18.56 21.96
C ASP A 156 -11.74 -18.60 20.60
N LEU A 157 -10.97 -18.66 19.51
CA LEU A 157 -11.47 -18.73 18.14
C LEU A 157 -10.44 -19.38 17.22
N TRP A 158 -10.84 -20.47 16.57
CA TRP A 158 -10.13 -21.01 15.42
C TRP A 158 -10.88 -20.67 14.13
N VAL A 159 -10.13 -20.33 13.08
CA VAL A 159 -10.65 -20.01 11.75
C VAL A 159 -10.19 -21.07 10.77
N GLY A 160 -11.13 -21.70 10.07
CA GLY A 160 -10.85 -22.71 9.04
C GLY A 160 -11.16 -22.18 7.64
N ASP A 161 -10.30 -22.50 6.67
CA ASP A 161 -10.50 -22.14 5.26
C ASP A 161 -9.93 -23.22 4.31
N PHE A 162 -10.48 -23.28 3.10
CA PHE A 162 -9.93 -24.07 2.00
C PHE A 162 -9.32 -23.15 0.94
N MET A 163 -8.03 -23.33 0.68
CA MET A 163 -7.31 -22.59 -0.36
C MET A 163 -7.06 -23.48 -1.58
N HIS A 164 -7.55 -23.05 -2.75
CA HIS A 164 -7.22 -23.68 -4.02
C HIS A 164 -5.81 -23.31 -4.47
N GLY A 165 -4.92 -24.29 -4.42
CA GLY A 165 -3.56 -24.20 -4.94
C GLY A 165 -3.43 -24.63 -6.40
N PRO A 166 -2.17 -24.72 -6.90
CA PRO A 166 -1.87 -25.08 -8.28
C PRO A 166 -2.26 -26.54 -8.58
N SER A 167 -2.38 -26.85 -9.87
CA SER A 167 -2.56 -28.23 -10.34
C SER A 167 -1.25 -29.01 -10.20
N VAL A 168 -1.28 -30.09 -9.43
CA VAL A 168 -0.16 -31.01 -9.19
C VAL A 168 -0.39 -32.33 -9.92
N LYS A 169 0.69 -32.93 -10.45
CA LYS A 169 0.66 -34.27 -11.01
C LYS A 169 1.08 -35.26 -9.91
N PRO A 170 0.24 -36.24 -9.56
CA PRO A 170 0.59 -37.22 -8.54
C PRO A 170 1.76 -38.08 -9.04
N THR A 171 2.68 -38.41 -8.13
CA THR A 171 3.87 -39.23 -8.41
C THR A 171 3.54 -40.68 -8.76
N ASN A 172 2.31 -41.13 -8.49
CA ASN A 172 1.94 -42.54 -8.45
C ASN A 172 1.21 -43.02 -9.73
N HIS A 173 1.54 -42.48 -10.90
CA HIS A 173 0.94 -42.85 -12.20
C HIS A 173 -0.60 -42.66 -12.32
N ALA A 174 -1.25 -42.02 -11.36
CA ALA A 174 -2.66 -41.65 -11.50
C ALA A 174 -2.81 -40.66 -12.68
N LYS A 175 -3.74 -40.95 -13.60
CA LYS A 175 -3.96 -40.14 -14.79
C LYS A 175 -4.60 -38.80 -14.39
N GLY A 176 -3.93 -37.71 -14.77
CA GLY A 176 -4.48 -36.35 -14.68
C GLY A 176 -3.75 -35.45 -13.69
N ALA A 177 -3.83 -34.14 -13.91
CA ALA A 177 -3.41 -33.16 -12.95
C ALA A 177 -4.58 -32.88 -11.99
N HIS A 178 -4.32 -32.88 -10.68
CA HIS A 178 -5.32 -32.59 -9.64
C HIS A 178 -5.02 -31.23 -9.02
N LYS A 179 -6.04 -30.49 -8.59
CA LYS A 179 -5.82 -29.27 -7.80
C LYS A 179 -5.33 -29.65 -6.40
N ALA A 180 -4.23 -29.04 -5.95
CA ALA A 180 -3.82 -29.14 -4.55
C ALA A 180 -4.68 -28.18 -3.73
N ILE A 181 -5.62 -28.70 -2.95
CA ILE A 181 -6.48 -27.88 -2.09
C ILE A 181 -5.94 -28.00 -0.66
N LEU A 182 -5.58 -26.88 -0.06
CA LEU A 182 -5.14 -26.81 1.32
C LEU A 182 -6.34 -26.57 2.23
N CYS A 183 -6.60 -27.48 3.16
CA CYS A 183 -7.41 -27.20 4.34
C CYS A 183 -6.46 -26.66 5.42
N ALA A 184 -6.74 -25.49 5.97
CA ALA A 184 -5.95 -24.93 7.06
C ALA A 184 -6.86 -24.42 8.17
N ILE A 185 -6.40 -24.58 9.42
CA ILE A 185 -7.05 -24.10 10.63
C ILE A 185 -6.04 -23.25 11.39
N LEU A 186 -6.46 -22.03 11.73
CA LEU A 186 -5.61 -21.03 12.35
C LEU A 186 -6.24 -20.54 13.65
N ASP A 187 -5.45 -20.46 14.71
CA ASP A 187 -5.84 -19.79 15.95
C ASP A 187 -5.76 -18.27 15.76
N ASP A 188 -6.88 -17.58 16.01
CA ASP A 188 -7.00 -16.14 15.70
C ASP A 188 -6.06 -15.27 16.55
N HIS A 189 -5.83 -15.62 17.81
CA HIS A 189 -4.99 -14.83 18.71
C HIS A 189 -3.50 -15.01 18.41
N SER A 190 -3.01 -16.25 18.45
CA SER A 190 -1.58 -16.55 18.25
C SER A 190 -1.14 -16.53 16.79
N ARG A 191 -2.10 -16.55 15.84
CA ARG A 191 -1.87 -16.79 14.41
C ARG A 191 -1.21 -18.13 14.08
N MET A 192 -1.20 -19.06 15.03
CA MET A 192 -0.66 -20.41 14.84
C MET A 192 -1.57 -21.25 13.94
N VAL A 193 -0.98 -21.98 13.00
CA VAL A 193 -1.71 -23.00 12.23
C VAL A 193 -1.84 -24.24 13.10
N THR A 194 -3.04 -24.49 13.63
CA THR A 194 -3.33 -25.61 14.54
C THR A 194 -3.63 -26.91 13.80
N GLY A 195 -3.97 -26.83 12.51
CA GLY A 195 -4.15 -28.00 11.67
C GLY A 195 -4.05 -27.65 10.20
N HIS A 196 -3.50 -28.57 9.39
CA HIS A 196 -3.46 -28.41 7.95
C HIS A 196 -3.41 -29.76 7.23
N ALA A 197 -4.01 -29.83 6.04
CA ALA A 197 -3.81 -30.97 5.13
C ALA A 197 -4.03 -30.56 3.68
N PHE A 198 -3.31 -31.21 2.76
CA PHE A 198 -3.61 -31.12 1.33
C PHE A 198 -4.54 -32.25 0.91
N SER A 199 -5.52 -31.91 0.07
CA SER A 199 -6.45 -32.85 -0.55
C SER A 199 -6.66 -32.50 -2.02
N ALA A 200 -7.09 -33.47 -2.83
CA ALA A 200 -7.47 -33.25 -4.22
C ALA A 200 -8.87 -32.63 -4.37
N SER A 201 -9.67 -32.64 -3.30
CA SER A 201 -11.03 -32.12 -3.24
C SER A 201 -11.36 -31.60 -1.84
N GLU A 202 -12.28 -30.65 -1.75
CA GLU A 202 -12.87 -30.17 -0.50
C GLU A 202 -13.81 -31.25 0.03
N THR A 203 -13.35 -32.03 1.01
CA THR A 203 -14.15 -33.10 1.60
C THR A 203 -14.21 -32.96 3.10
N ILE A 204 -15.35 -33.35 3.66
CA ILE A 204 -15.54 -33.45 5.11
C ILE A 204 -14.54 -34.42 5.75
N SER A 205 -14.11 -35.46 5.04
CA SER A 205 -13.13 -36.43 5.55
C SER A 205 -11.77 -35.77 5.79
N ALA A 206 -11.31 -34.93 4.86
CA ALA A 206 -10.07 -34.17 5.03
C ALA A 206 -10.18 -33.20 6.21
N LEU A 207 -11.28 -32.44 6.30
CA LEU A 207 -11.52 -31.51 7.41
C LEU A 207 -11.57 -32.22 8.77
N SER A 208 -12.25 -33.37 8.85
CA SER A 208 -12.42 -34.13 10.09
C SER A 208 -11.08 -34.68 10.59
N LEU A 209 -10.21 -35.13 9.69
CA LEU A 209 -8.86 -35.57 10.05
C LEU A 209 -8.04 -34.41 10.63
N VAL A 210 -8.04 -33.27 9.94
CA VAL A 210 -7.31 -32.06 10.37
C VAL A 210 -7.79 -31.59 11.74
N LEU A 211 -9.11 -31.48 11.94
CA LEU A 211 -9.69 -31.07 13.23
C LEU A 211 -9.37 -32.05 14.35
N LYS A 212 -9.43 -33.36 14.09
CA LYS A 212 -9.12 -34.38 15.09
C LYS A 212 -7.67 -34.26 15.57
N GLU A 213 -6.72 -34.14 14.65
CA GLU A 213 -5.31 -33.98 15.00
C GLU A 213 -5.05 -32.65 15.73
N ALA A 214 -5.68 -31.57 15.28
CA ALA A 214 -5.60 -30.27 15.92
C ALA A 214 -6.14 -30.31 17.36
N PHE A 215 -7.30 -30.92 17.59
CA PHE A 215 -7.90 -31.02 18.93
C PHE A 215 -7.05 -31.84 19.90
N LEU A 216 -6.44 -32.93 19.42
CA LEU A 216 -5.56 -33.76 20.24
C LEU A 216 -4.25 -33.04 20.60
N THR A 217 -3.77 -32.16 19.73
CA THR A 217 -2.47 -31.49 19.90
C THR A 217 -2.58 -30.17 20.66
N TYR A 218 -3.57 -29.35 20.32
CA TYR A 218 -3.71 -27.97 20.79
C TYR A 218 -4.91 -27.74 21.73
N GLY A 219 -5.71 -28.79 21.96
CA GLY A 219 -6.93 -28.73 22.75
C GLY A 219 -8.15 -28.29 21.95
N ILE A 220 -9.27 -28.10 22.65
CA ILE A 220 -10.57 -27.79 22.04
C ILE A 220 -10.79 -26.27 22.06
N PRO A 221 -11.06 -25.61 20.91
CA PRO A 221 -11.36 -24.19 20.89
C PRO A 221 -12.78 -23.91 21.40
N LYS A 222 -13.01 -22.70 21.90
CA LYS A 222 -14.37 -22.26 22.26
C LYS A 222 -15.27 -22.06 21.03
N ARG A 223 -14.67 -21.62 19.92
CA ARG A 223 -15.37 -21.29 18.67
C ARG A 223 -14.59 -21.79 17.47
N LEU A 224 -15.30 -22.29 16.47
CA LEU A 224 -14.78 -22.60 15.15
C LEU A 224 -15.52 -21.77 14.12
N TYR A 225 -14.80 -20.89 13.41
CA TYR A 225 -15.35 -20.05 12.36
C TYR A 225 -14.92 -20.55 10.99
N VAL A 226 -15.88 -20.79 10.12
CA VAL A 226 -15.67 -21.37 8.78
C VAL A 226 -16.66 -20.73 7.79
N ASP A 227 -16.43 -20.88 6.50
CA ASP A 227 -17.38 -20.39 5.50
C ASP A 227 -18.60 -21.33 5.36
N ASN A 228 -19.50 -21.04 4.41
CA ASN A 228 -20.65 -21.89 4.10
C ASN A 228 -20.33 -22.99 3.05
N GLY A 229 -19.05 -23.35 2.89
CA GLY A 229 -18.65 -24.41 1.98
C GLY A 229 -19.36 -25.73 2.30
N PRO A 230 -19.62 -26.61 1.30
CA PRO A 230 -20.33 -27.87 1.50
C PRO A 230 -19.70 -28.78 2.57
N SER A 231 -18.37 -28.76 2.69
CA SER A 231 -17.66 -29.54 3.71
C SER A 231 -17.92 -28.98 5.12
N PHE A 232 -17.96 -27.65 5.27
CA PHE A 232 -18.17 -26.99 6.55
C PHE A 232 -19.63 -27.01 7.00
N SER A 233 -20.59 -27.09 6.07
CA SER A 233 -22.02 -27.17 6.36
C SER A 233 -22.53 -28.60 6.65
N SER A 234 -21.63 -29.57 6.82
CA SER A 234 -22.01 -30.97 7.06
C SER A 234 -22.57 -31.23 8.46
N GLU A 235 -23.57 -32.11 8.55
CA GLU A 235 -24.16 -32.53 9.82
C GLU A 235 -23.13 -33.17 10.76
N LEU A 236 -22.16 -33.90 10.21
CA LEU A 236 -21.08 -34.53 10.97
C LEU A 236 -20.24 -33.48 11.72
N LEU A 237 -19.86 -32.37 11.05
CA LEU A 237 -19.11 -31.30 11.70
C LEU A 237 -19.93 -30.63 12.79
N ALA A 238 -21.19 -30.29 12.49
CA ALA A 238 -22.09 -29.65 13.44
C ALA A 238 -22.28 -30.51 14.70
N ARG A 239 -22.52 -31.81 14.52
CA ARG A 239 -22.64 -32.77 15.63
C ARG A 239 -21.35 -32.92 16.42
N GLY A 240 -20.20 -33.02 15.74
CA GLY A 240 -18.88 -33.08 16.38
C GLY A 240 -18.60 -31.86 17.25
N CYS A 241 -18.89 -30.66 16.73
CA CYS A 241 -18.74 -29.41 17.48
C CYS A 241 -19.68 -29.37 18.69
N ALA A 242 -20.95 -29.76 18.52
CA ALA A 242 -21.92 -29.80 19.61
C ALA A 242 -21.47 -30.75 20.74
N MET A 243 -20.96 -31.94 20.40
CA MET A 243 -20.45 -32.90 21.38
C MET A 243 -19.18 -32.42 22.10
N ALA A 244 -18.32 -31.68 21.41
CA ALA A 244 -17.09 -31.13 21.96
C ALA A 244 -17.29 -29.80 22.72
N GLY A 245 -18.51 -29.24 22.73
CA GLY A 245 -18.79 -27.93 23.34
C GLY A 245 -18.25 -26.74 22.54
N ILE A 246 -18.05 -26.90 21.23
CA ILE A 246 -17.52 -25.88 20.32
C ILE A 246 -18.68 -25.12 19.69
N SER A 247 -18.65 -23.79 19.74
CA SER A 247 -19.59 -22.95 18.98
C SER A 247 -19.12 -22.83 17.52
N LEU A 248 -19.79 -23.56 16.62
CA LEU A 248 -19.58 -23.48 15.18
C LEU A 248 -20.27 -22.23 14.62
N ILE A 249 -19.52 -21.40 13.90
CA ILE A 249 -19.95 -20.13 13.33
C ILE A 249 -19.67 -20.14 11.83
N HIS A 250 -20.68 -19.81 11.03
CA HIS A 250 -20.54 -19.67 9.59
C HIS A 250 -20.48 -18.21 9.16
N SER A 251 -19.75 -17.93 8.07
CA SER A 251 -19.81 -16.63 7.40
C SER A 251 -21.23 -16.28 6.95
N LYS A 252 -21.56 -15.00 6.82
CA LYS A 252 -22.84 -14.61 6.19
C LYS A 252 -22.72 -14.70 4.67
N PRO A 253 -23.77 -15.14 3.94
CA PRO A 253 -23.76 -15.13 2.49
C PRO A 253 -23.44 -13.72 1.95
N TYR A 254 -22.47 -13.63 1.02
CA TYR A 254 -22.02 -12.38 0.39
C TYR A 254 -21.38 -11.32 1.30
N ASP A 255 -21.03 -11.68 2.54
CA ASP A 255 -20.34 -10.80 3.47
C ASP A 255 -18.98 -11.44 3.82
N SER A 256 -17.94 -11.06 3.08
CA SER A 256 -16.54 -11.39 3.40
C SER A 256 -15.81 -10.46 4.39
N PRO A 257 -16.44 -9.55 5.19
CA PRO A 257 -15.77 -8.94 6.32
C PRO A 257 -15.91 -9.78 7.59
N SER A 258 -14.87 -9.73 8.44
CA SER A 258 -14.79 -10.37 9.76
C SER A 258 -16.12 -10.25 10.55
N PRO A 259 -16.74 -11.36 10.98
CA PRO A 259 -18.16 -11.40 11.33
C PRO A 259 -18.48 -11.13 12.81
N PHE A 260 -17.57 -10.56 13.60
CA PHE A 260 -17.79 -10.46 15.05
C PHE A 260 -18.20 -9.04 15.49
N PRO A 261 -19.52 -8.74 15.55
CA PRO A 261 -20.05 -7.61 16.31
C PRO A 261 -20.72 -8.08 17.61
N PHE A 262 -20.26 -9.17 18.24
CA PHE A 262 -20.76 -9.57 19.56
C PHE A 262 -19.81 -9.08 20.66
N ARG A 263 -19.96 -7.81 21.03
CA ARG A 263 -19.65 -7.39 22.40
C ARG A 263 -20.50 -8.26 23.33
N SER A 264 -19.89 -9.05 24.21
CA SER A 264 -20.57 -9.45 25.43
C SER A 264 -20.98 -8.16 26.17
N PRO A 265 -22.24 -8.03 26.63
CA PRO A 265 -22.60 -6.90 27.49
C PRO A 265 -21.68 -6.95 28.72
N GLY A 266 -20.98 -5.85 28.96
CA GLY A 266 -20.03 -5.74 30.06
C GLY A 266 -20.66 -6.23 31.36
N ARG A 267 -19.93 -7.08 32.09
CA ARG A 267 -20.27 -7.40 33.47
C ARG A 267 -20.22 -6.08 34.24
N HIS A 268 -21.38 -5.48 34.51
CA HIS A 268 -21.50 -4.49 35.56
C HIS A 268 -21.15 -5.19 36.87
N HIS A 269 -19.95 -4.92 37.39
CA HIS A 269 -19.70 -5.14 38.80
C HIS A 269 -20.57 -4.16 39.59
N PRO A 270 -21.43 -4.63 40.51
CA PRO A 270 -22.02 -3.72 41.48
C PRO A 270 -20.89 -3.28 42.40
N SER A 271 -20.62 -1.98 42.41
CA SER A 271 -19.84 -1.31 43.44
C SER A 271 -20.46 -1.65 44.80
N ARG A 272 -19.77 -2.52 45.55
CA ARG A 272 -20.00 -2.65 46.99
C ARG A 272 -19.47 -1.39 47.64
N THR A 273 -20.40 -0.69 48.29
CA THR A 273 -20.21 0.25 49.39
C THR A 273 -19.16 -0.26 50.40
N GLN A 274 -18.21 0.62 50.73
CA GLN A 274 -17.89 1.01 52.10
C GLN A 274 -17.62 2.51 52.10
#